data_AF-A0A317MXQ1-F1
#
_entry.id   AF-A0A317MXQ1-F1
#
_cell.length_a   1.000
_cell.length_b   1.000
_cell.length_c   1.000
_cell.angle_alpha   90.00
_cell.angle_beta   90.00
_cell.angle_gamma   90.00
#
_symmetry.space_group_name_H-M   'P 1'
#
loop_
_entity.id
_entity.type
_entity.pdbx_description
1 polymer ?
#
loop_
_entity_poly.entity_id
_entity_poly.type
_entity_poly.pdbx_seq_one_letter_code
_entity_poly.pdbx_strand_id
1 'polypeptide(L)'
;MLVDFTAVERLLETVATRLREEFPDAAALPDSELLAFLRPVLRRAALFGLKDEDSACTYALCAWLTGEDFASAFAEPRDICNSKQTAQDKAHALEDWLQGLIDASGA
;
A
#
# COMPACT_ATOMS: atom_id res chain seq x y z
N MET A 1 -12.57 16.83 4.50
CA MET A 1 -12.70 16.01 3.28
C MET A 1 -13.29 14.68 3.69
N LEU A 2 -14.45 14.29 3.15
CA LEU A 2 -15.07 12.99 3.46
C LEU A 2 -14.40 11.95 2.55
N VAL A 3 -13.88 10.86 3.12
CA VAL A 3 -13.26 9.77 2.34
C VAL A 3 -14.38 8.86 1.83
N ASP A 4 -14.44 8.66 0.52
CA ASP A 4 -15.36 7.68 -0.08
C ASP A 4 -14.75 6.28 0.00
N PHE A 5 -15.06 5.58 1.10
CA PHE A 5 -14.62 4.21 1.28
C PHE A 5 -15.28 3.22 0.31
N THR A 6 -16.38 3.59 -0.35
CA THR A 6 -17.01 2.73 -1.36
C THR A 6 -16.15 2.69 -2.62
N ALA A 7 -15.61 3.85 -3.03
CA ALA A 7 -14.67 3.92 -4.14
C ALA A 7 -13.39 3.12 -3.83
N VAL A 8 -12.89 3.19 -2.59
CA VAL A 8 -11.72 2.42 -2.13
C VAL A 8 -11.99 0.92 -2.15
N GLU A 9 -13.17 0.47 -1.74
CA GLU A 9 -13.53 -0.96 -1.76
C GLU A 9 -13.58 -1.55 -3.18
N ARG A 10 -13.82 -0.73 -4.21
CA ARG A 10 -13.76 -1.19 -5.62
C ARG A 10 -12.34 -1.49 -6.08
N LEU A 11 -11.31 -0.98 -5.40
CA LEU A 11 -9.91 -1.26 -5.71
C LEU A 11 -9.43 -2.60 -5.15
N LEU A 12 -10.21 -3.24 -4.26
CA LEU A 12 -9.79 -4.46 -3.55
C LEU A 12 -9.37 -5.58 -4.50
N GLU A 13 -10.21 -5.89 -5.48
CA GLU A 13 -9.93 -6.96 -6.46
C GLU A 13 -8.72 -6.61 -7.32
N THR A 14 -8.64 -5.37 -7.82
CA THR A 14 -7.52 -4.95 -8.66
C THR A 14 -6.18 -5.00 -7.92
N VAL A 15 -6.15 -4.49 -6.69
CA VAL A 15 -4.94 -4.52 -5.85
C VAL A 15 -4.59 -5.97 -5.48
N ALA A 16 -5.58 -6.81 -5.19
CA ALA A 16 -5.37 -8.24 -4.93
C ALA A 16 -4.76 -8.95 -6.14
N THR A 17 -5.26 -8.68 -7.35
CA THR A 17 -4.69 -9.22 -8.60
C THR A 17 -3.24 -8.80 -8.75
N ARG A 18 -2.92 -7.49 -8.65
CA ARG A 18 -1.53 -7.02 -8.78
C ARG A 18 -0.62 -7.65 -7.72
N LEU A 19 -1.06 -7.76 -6.47
CA LEU A 19 -0.24 -8.36 -5.41
C LEU A 19 0.06 -9.84 -5.69
N ARG A 20 -0.89 -10.59 -6.25
CA ARG A 20 -0.69 -11.99 -6.61
C ARG A 20 0.24 -12.20 -7.81
N GLU A 21 0.23 -11.26 -8.74
CA GLU A 21 1.14 -11.29 -9.90
C GLU A 21 2.60 -11.09 -9.48
N GLU A 22 2.83 -10.26 -8.46
CA GLU A 22 4.17 -9.94 -7.96
C GLU A 22 4.68 -10.91 -6.88
N PHE A 23 3.78 -11.46 -6.04
CA PHE A 23 4.16 -12.22 -4.84
C PHE A 23 3.53 -13.63 -4.81
N PRO A 24 4.34 -14.71 -4.96
CA PRO A 24 3.84 -16.09 -4.94
C PRO A 24 3.12 -16.50 -3.64
N ASP A 25 3.54 -15.95 -2.51
CA ASP A 25 2.92 -16.11 -1.20
C ASP A 25 1.54 -15.42 -1.13
N ALA A 26 1.37 -14.26 -1.75
CA ALA A 26 0.05 -13.64 -1.91
C ALA A 26 -0.85 -14.47 -2.84
N ALA A 27 -0.30 -15.06 -3.90
CA ALA A 27 -1.01 -15.96 -4.82
C ALA A 27 -1.49 -17.25 -4.13
N ALA A 28 -0.77 -17.72 -3.12
CA ALA A 28 -1.13 -18.91 -2.35
C ALA A 28 -2.26 -18.66 -1.32
N LEU A 29 -2.53 -17.41 -0.95
CA LEU A 29 -3.58 -17.09 0.02
C LEU A 29 -5.00 -17.24 -0.59
N PRO A 30 -5.96 -17.77 0.19
CA PRO A 30 -7.37 -17.70 -0.17
C PRO A 30 -7.84 -16.25 -0.38
N ASP A 31 -8.76 -16.03 -1.32
CA ASP A 31 -9.33 -14.70 -1.61
C ASP A 31 -9.81 -13.99 -0.35
N SER A 32 -10.53 -14.72 0.52
CA SER A 32 -11.06 -14.17 1.76
C SER A 32 -9.99 -13.61 2.69
N GLU A 33 -8.82 -14.24 2.75
CA GLU A 33 -7.71 -13.84 3.62
C GLU A 33 -6.99 -12.62 3.04
N LEU A 34 -6.66 -12.66 1.74
CA LEU A 34 -6.02 -11.55 1.07
C LEU A 34 -6.90 -10.28 1.08
N LEU A 35 -8.20 -10.42 0.81
CA LEU A 35 -9.14 -9.29 0.87
C LEU A 35 -9.35 -8.78 2.30
N ALA A 36 -9.25 -9.65 3.32
CA ALA A 36 -9.31 -9.24 4.72
C ALA A 36 -8.09 -8.40 5.12
N PHE A 37 -6.90 -8.75 4.62
CA PHE A 37 -5.67 -7.96 4.77
C PHE A 37 -5.76 -6.61 4.03
N LEU A 38 -6.18 -6.62 2.76
CA LEU A 38 -6.17 -5.41 1.93
C LEU A 38 -7.19 -4.37 2.38
N ARG A 39 -8.35 -4.77 2.91
CA ARG A 39 -9.42 -3.84 3.29
C ARG A 39 -8.99 -2.75 4.30
N PRO A 40 -8.39 -3.06 5.46
CA PRO A 40 -7.89 -2.03 6.37
C PRO A 40 -6.69 -1.25 5.79
N VAL A 41 -5.85 -1.89 4.96
CA VAL A 41 -4.70 -1.24 4.30
C VAL A 41 -5.15 -0.15 3.33
N LEU A 42 -6.07 -0.46 2.41
CA LEU A 42 -6.59 0.50 1.43
C LEU A 42 -7.39 1.63 2.08
N ARG A 43 -8.14 1.33 3.15
CA ARG A 43 -8.82 2.36 3.94
C ARG A 43 -7.83 3.35 4.54
N ARG A 44 -6.66 2.90 5.01
CA ARG A 44 -5.59 3.77 5.52
C ARG A 44 -4.90 4.57 4.42
N ALA A 45 -4.58 3.93 3.29
CA ALA A 45 -4.05 4.61 2.11
C ALA A 45 -4.93 5.83 1.73
N ALA A 46 -6.26 5.62 1.74
CA ALA A 46 -7.22 6.66 1.42
C ALA A 46 -7.24 7.84 2.42
N LEU A 47 -6.88 7.63 3.70
CA LEU A 47 -6.72 8.71 4.68
C LEU A 47 -5.53 9.61 4.35
N PHE A 48 -4.50 9.07 3.69
CA PHE A 48 -3.32 9.82 3.24
C PHE A 48 -3.48 10.45 1.85
N GLY A 49 -4.62 10.22 1.19
CA GLY A 49 -4.92 10.71 -0.14
C GLY A 49 -4.53 9.77 -1.28
N LEU A 50 -4.05 8.56 -0.99
CA LEU A 50 -3.70 7.51 -1.96
C LEU A 50 -4.97 6.72 -2.30
N LYS A 51 -5.72 7.19 -3.29
CA LYS A 51 -7.11 6.75 -3.56
C LYS A 51 -7.33 6.26 -4.98
N ASP A 52 -6.38 6.51 -5.88
CA ASP A 52 -6.35 5.92 -7.21
C ASP A 52 -5.67 4.54 -7.17
N GLU A 53 -5.83 3.78 -8.25
CA GLU A 53 -5.37 2.40 -8.35
C GLU A 53 -3.86 2.28 -8.11
N ASP A 54 -3.05 3.11 -8.78
CA ASP A 54 -1.58 2.99 -8.72
C ASP A 54 -1.06 3.34 -7.32
N SER A 55 -1.45 4.48 -6.76
CA SER A 55 -0.99 4.89 -5.43
C SER A 55 -1.49 3.97 -4.30
N ALA A 56 -2.68 3.39 -4.46
CA ALA A 56 -3.22 2.41 -3.53
C ALA A 56 -2.48 1.06 -3.61
N CYS A 57 -2.09 0.63 -4.83
CA CYS A 57 -1.25 -0.55 -5.02
C CYS A 57 0.11 -0.36 -4.36
N THR A 58 0.81 0.76 -4.60
CA THR A 58 2.11 1.04 -3.97
C THR A 58 2.05 0.99 -2.45
N TYR A 59 1.01 1.58 -1.85
CA TYR A 59 0.81 1.51 -0.40
C TYR A 59 0.57 0.07 0.10
N ALA A 60 -0.21 -0.72 -0.65
CA ALA A 60 -0.48 -2.11 -0.32
C ALA A 60 0.78 -2.99 -0.44
N LEU A 61 1.63 -2.74 -1.42
CA LEU A 61 2.94 -3.40 -1.59
C LEU A 61 3.85 -3.13 -0.39
N CYS A 62 3.94 -1.86 0.03
CA CYS A 62 4.67 -1.48 1.24
C CYS A 62 4.14 -2.22 2.47
N ALA A 63 2.82 -2.25 2.66
CA ALA A 63 2.19 -2.94 3.78
C ALA A 63 2.42 -4.45 3.74
N TRP A 64 2.41 -5.07 2.56
CA TRP A 64 2.65 -6.51 2.41
C TRP A 64 4.06 -6.89 2.86
N LEU A 65 5.06 -6.13 2.40
CA LEU A 65 6.48 -6.45 2.66
C LEU A 65 6.97 -6.03 4.05
N THR A 66 6.37 -4.98 4.64
CA THR A 66 6.88 -4.37 5.88
C THR A 66 5.89 -4.41 7.04
N GLY A 67 4.69 -4.95 6.81
CA GLY A 67 3.60 -5.05 7.78
C GLY A 67 2.54 -3.95 7.61
N GLU A 68 1.29 -4.27 7.97
CA GLU A 68 0.13 -3.39 7.74
C GLU A 68 0.25 -1.98 8.35
N ASP A 69 1.04 -1.85 9.41
CA ASP A 69 1.18 -0.64 10.22
C ASP A 69 2.45 0.17 9.88
N PHE A 70 3.13 -0.13 8.77
CA PHE A 70 4.42 0.47 8.40
C PHE A 70 4.43 2.01 8.44
N ALA A 71 3.35 2.66 8.00
CA ALA A 71 3.21 4.12 8.01
C ALA A 71 3.17 4.73 9.43
N SER A 72 3.07 3.91 10.47
CA SER A 72 3.22 4.33 11.87
C SER A 72 4.51 3.80 12.50
N ALA A 73 4.97 2.62 12.07
CA ALA A 73 6.15 1.95 12.59
C ALA A 73 7.47 2.58 12.11
N PHE A 74 7.50 3.14 10.90
CA PHE A 74 8.69 3.76 10.30
C PHE A 74 8.51 5.27 10.15
N ALA A 75 9.58 6.03 10.46
CA ALA A 75 9.53 7.49 10.41
C ALA A 75 9.35 8.02 8.98
N GLU A 76 10.10 7.47 8.02
CA GLU A 76 10.11 7.97 6.65
C GLU A 76 8.78 7.75 5.90
N PRO A 77 8.18 6.54 5.86
CA PRO A 77 6.84 6.34 5.33
C PRO A 77 5.77 7.21 5.98
N ARG A 78 5.86 7.42 7.30
CA ARG A 78 4.95 8.30 8.04
C ARG A 78 5.05 9.72 7.52
N ASP A 79 6.26 10.24 7.33
CA ASP A 79 6.50 11.60 6.87
C ASP A 79 6.07 11.78 5.40
N ILE A 80 6.33 10.79 4.54
CA ILE A 80 5.84 10.75 3.15
C ILE A 80 4.31 10.80 3.13
N CYS A 81 3.64 9.92 3.88
CA CYS A 81 2.18 9.81 3.93
C CYS A 81 1.52 11.10 4.44
N ASN A 82 2.12 11.76 5.44
CA ASN A 82 1.61 13.01 6.02
C ASN A 82 2.03 14.28 5.24
N SER A 83 2.87 14.15 4.21
CA SER A 83 3.29 15.29 3.40
C SER A 83 2.12 15.92 2.60
N LYS A 84 2.32 17.15 2.13
CA LYS A 84 1.36 17.89 1.28
C LYS A 84 1.53 17.60 -0.21
N GLN A 85 2.35 16.60 -0.56
CA GLN A 85 2.62 16.22 -1.94
C GLN A 85 1.41 15.57 -2.60
N THR A 86 1.45 15.41 -3.92
CA THR A 86 0.39 14.72 -4.67
C THR A 86 0.37 13.22 -4.32
N ALA A 87 -0.73 12.53 -4.62
CA ALA A 87 -0.81 11.08 -4.41
C ALA A 87 0.28 10.33 -5.20
N GLN A 88 0.55 10.78 -6.42
CA GLN A 88 1.60 10.23 -7.28
C GLN A 88 3.00 10.42 -6.70
N ASP A 89 3.33 11.62 -6.23
CA ASP A 89 4.65 11.89 -5.63
C ASP A 89 4.86 11.08 -4.34
N LYS A 90 3.80 10.91 -3.54
CA LYS A 90 3.84 10.05 -2.34
C LYS A 90 4.05 8.59 -2.72
N ALA A 91 3.39 8.09 -3.75
CA ALA A 91 3.55 6.72 -4.22
C ALA A 91 5.00 6.47 -4.69
N HIS A 92 5.55 7.34 -5.54
CA HIS A 92 6.95 7.24 -5.96
C HIS A 92 7.92 7.27 -4.77
N ALA A 93 7.72 8.18 -3.80
CA ALA A 93 8.59 8.24 -2.62
C ALA A 93 8.49 6.99 -1.73
N LEU A 94 7.32 6.36 -1.64
CA LEU A 94 7.13 5.09 -0.94
C LEU A 94 7.83 3.93 -1.67
N GLU A 95 7.78 3.92 -3.00
CA GLU A 95 8.53 2.97 -3.84
C GLU A 95 10.04 3.12 -3.64
N ASP A 96 10.56 4.34 -3.71
CA ASP A 96 11.99 4.63 -3.48
C ASP A 96 12.44 4.15 -2.09
N TRP A 97 11.63 4.43 -1.06
CA TRP A 97 11.88 3.95 0.30
C TRP A 97 11.91 2.42 0.38
N LEU A 98 10.92 1.75 -0.21
CA LEU A 98 10.81 0.30 -0.20
C LEU A 98 11.97 -0.36 -0.94
N GLN A 99 12.37 0.19 -2.10
CA GLN A 99 13.55 -0.28 -2.85
C GLN A 99 14.82 -0.12 -2.01
N GLY A 100 14.99 1.00 -1.32
CA GLY A 100 16.12 1.23 -0.43
C GLY A 100 16.24 0.19 0.70
N LEU A 101 15.11 -0.30 1.24
CA LEU A 101 15.12 -1.40 2.22
C LEU A 101 15.56 -2.73 1.60
N ILE A 102 15.09 -3.03 0.39
CA ILE A 102 15.46 -4.27 -0.32
C ILE A 102 16.95 -4.27 -0.62
N ASP A 103 17.48 -3.18 -1.16
CA ASP A 103 18.89 -3.04 -1.51
C ASP A 103 19.80 -3.14 -0.28
N ALA A 104 19.39 -2.54 0.84
CA ALA A 104 20.13 -2.63 2.11
C ALA A 104 20.10 -4.03 2.73
N SER A 105 19.07 -4.83 2.44
CA SER A 105 18.94 -6.22 2.93
C SER A 105 19.78 -7.23 2.13
N GLY A 106 20.16 -6.86 0.90
CA GLY A 106 20.99 -7.66 -0.01
C GLY A 106 22.49 -7.41 0.09
N ALA A 107 22.94 -6.54 0.99
CA ALA A 107 24.35 -6.21 1.27
C ALA A 107 24.87 -6.94 2.52
#